data_AF-A0A137QIY0-F1
#
_entry.id   AF-A0A137QIY0-F1
#
_cell.length_a   1.000
_cell.length_b   1.000
_cell.length_c   1.000
_cell.angle_alpha   90.00
_cell.angle_beta   90.00
_cell.angle_gamma   90.00
#
_symmetry.space_group_name_H-M   'P 1'
#
loop_
_entity.id
_entity.type
_entity.pdbx_description
1 polymer ?
#
loop_
_entity_poly.entity_id
_entity_poly.type
_entity_poly.pdbx_seq_one_letter_code
_entity_poly.pdbx_strand_id
1 'polypeptide(L)' 'MPTTKPRGKIHPFLISTKLWDSIGIDFIGLFPESKEHDYLWIMICYMTSIVHLIPVHT' A
#
# COMPACT_ATOMS: atom_id res chain seq x y z
N MET A 1 -22.09 -31.47 -16.07
CA MET A 1 -21.51 -30.21 -16.60
C MET A 1 -20.49 -29.70 -15.59
N PRO A 2 -19.18 -29.65 -15.89
CA PRO A 2 -18.22 -29.09 -14.95
C PRO A 2 -18.37 -27.55 -14.94
N THR A 3 -18.73 -26.99 -13.80
CA THR A 3 -18.86 -25.55 -13.58
C THR A 3 -17.48 -24.96 -13.27
N THR A 4 -16.76 -24.54 -14.31
CA THR A 4 -15.47 -23.85 -14.15
C THR A 4 -15.71 -22.51 -13.44
N LYS A 5 -15.22 -22.35 -12.20
CA LYS A 5 -15.34 -21.09 -11.46
C LYS A 5 -14.60 -19.97 -12.22
N PRO A 6 -15.19 -18.77 -12.36
CA PRO A 6 -14.54 -17.65 -13.04
C PRO A 6 -13.29 -17.20 -12.26
N ARG A 7 -12.19 -17.00 -13.00
CA ARG A 7 -10.92 -16.48 -12.48
C ARG A 7 -10.98 -14.95 -12.36
N GLY A 8 -10.12 -14.35 -11.54
CA GLY A 8 -10.02 -12.89 -11.41
C GLY A 8 -11.14 -12.24 -10.59
N LYS A 9 -11.78 -12.97 -9.67
CA LYS A 9 -12.68 -12.34 -8.70
C LYS A 9 -11.85 -11.42 -7.81
N ILE A 10 -12.21 -10.13 -7.81
CA ILE A 10 -11.67 -9.17 -6.85
C ILE A 10 -12.24 -9.56 -5.49
N HIS A 11 -11.38 -9.95 -4.57
CA HIS A 11 -11.77 -10.17 -3.19
C HIS A 11 -12.00 -8.79 -2.56
N PRO A 12 -13.22 -8.46 -2.12
CA PRO A 12 -13.47 -7.18 -1.48
C PRO A 12 -12.62 -7.09 -0.21
N PHE A 13 -11.95 -5.97 -0.08
CA PHE A 13 -11.13 -5.69 1.08
C PHE A 13 -12.05 -5.42 2.28
N LEU A 14 -11.74 -6.01 3.44
CA LEU A 14 -12.56 -5.80 4.62
C LEU A 14 -12.50 -4.33 5.04
N ILE A 15 -13.65 -3.76 5.39
CA ILE A 15 -13.72 -2.40 5.91
C ILE A 15 -13.07 -2.40 7.29
N SER A 16 -11.93 -1.72 7.40
CA SER A 16 -11.21 -1.55 8.65
C SER A 16 -12.07 -0.76 9.65
N THR A 17 -12.22 -1.26 10.87
CA THR A 17 -13.00 -0.58 11.94
C THR A 17 -12.10 0.02 13.03
N LYS A 18 -10.79 -0.25 12.96
CA LYS A 18 -9.78 0.23 13.90
C LYS A 18 -8.65 0.92 13.15
N LEU A 19 -8.02 1.90 13.81
CA LEU A 19 -6.81 2.55 13.31
C LEU A 19 -5.72 1.50 13.05
N TRP A 20 -5.07 1.58 11.89
CA TRP A 20 -3.94 0.72 11.50
C TRP A 20 -4.24 -0.78 11.40
N ASP A 21 -5.49 -1.20 11.53
CA ASP A 21 -5.91 -2.60 11.35
C ASP A 21 -5.80 -3.05 9.88
N SER A 22 -5.75 -2.07 8.97
CA SER A 22 -5.36 -2.34 7.60
C SER A 22 -4.50 -1.24 6.99
N ILE A 23 -3.38 -1.67 6.41
CA ILE A 23 -2.30 -0.79 5.94
C ILE A 23 -1.95 -1.16 4.49
N GLY A 24 -1.91 -0.16 3.61
CA GLY A 24 -1.25 -0.27 2.31
C GLY A 24 0.21 0.13 2.44
N ILE A 25 1.10 -0.64 1.83
CA ILE A 25 2.54 -0.35 1.77
C ILE A 25 2.96 -0.26 0.31
N ASP A 26 3.70 0.78 -0.04
CA ASP A 26 4.29 0.94 -1.37
C ASP A 26 5.62 1.70 -1.29
N PHE A 27 6.37 1.68 -2.39
CA PHE A 27 7.57 2.48 -2.58
C PHE A 27 7.41 3.34 -3.83
N ILE A 28 7.77 4.60 -3.72
CA ILE A 28 7.94 5.48 -4.89
C ILE A 28 9.38 5.96 -4.84
N GLY A 29 10.10 5.88 -5.95
CA GLY A 29 11.46 6.42 -6.01
C GLY A 29 11.96 6.60 -7.42
N LEU A 30 13.25 6.34 -7.60
CA LEU A 30 14.03 6.87 -8.72
C LEU A 30 14.01 8.41 -8.74
N PHE A 31 13.96 9.01 -7.54
CA PHE A 31 14.09 10.44 -7.41
C PHE A 31 15.56 10.83 -7.57
N PRO A 32 15.85 12.08 -8.00
CA PRO A 32 17.15 12.66 -7.77
C PRO A 32 17.48 12.58 -6.28
N GLU A 33 18.71 12.17 -5.95
CA GLU A 33 19.14 12.04 -4.57
C GLU A 33 18.98 13.37 -3.83
N SER A 34 18.32 13.32 -2.66
CA SER A 34 18.12 14.47 -1.79
C SER A 34 18.41 14.07 -0.35
N LYS A 35 19.43 14.68 0.23
CA LYS A 35 19.90 14.38 1.59
C LYS A 35 20.16 12.88 1.81
N GLU A 36 20.81 12.21 0.86
CA GLU A 36 21.11 10.76 0.91
C GLU A 36 19.88 9.85 0.80
N HIS A 37 18.75 10.34 0.29
CA HIS A 37 17.54 9.53 0.06
C HIS A 37 17.08 9.68 -1.39
N ASP A 38 16.65 8.58 -2.01
CA ASP A 38 16.21 8.49 -3.41
C ASP A 38 14.85 7.79 -3.58
N TYR A 39 14.26 7.30 -2.48
CA TYR A 39 12.95 6.66 -2.41
C TYR A 39 12.12 7.19 -1.23
N LEU A 40 10.82 7.01 -1.32
CA LEU A 40 9.83 7.18 -0.26
C LEU A 40 9.18 5.82 0.02
N TRP A 41 9.30 5.34 1.24
CA TRP A 41 8.48 4.27 1.77
C TRP A 41 7.16 4.85 2.25
N ILE A 42 6.06 4.37 1.66
CA ILE A 42 4.72 4.88 1.89
C ILE A 42 3.94 3.86 2.70
N MET A 43 3.36 4.31 3.82
CA MET A 43 2.38 3.55 4.58
C MET A 43 1.07 4.33 4.67
N ILE A 44 -0.03 3.73 4.23
CA ILE A 44 -1.36 4.33 4.30
C ILE A 44 -2.28 3.52 5.20
N CYS A 45 -2.93 4.18 6.17
CA CYS A 45 -4.02 3.57 6.94
C CYS A 45 -5.30 3.57 6.10
N TYR A 46 -5.85 2.41 5.76
CA TYR A 46 -7.07 2.34 4.94
C TYR A 46 -8.33 2.83 5.67
N MET A 47 -8.32 2.90 7.00
CA MET A 47 -9.47 3.44 7.76
C MET A 47 -9.55 4.97 7.68
N THR A 48 -8.41 5.66 7.74
CA THR A 48 -8.35 7.12 7.88
C THR A 48 -7.73 7.85 6.70
N SER A 49 -7.13 7.11 5.77
CA SER A 49 -6.30 7.65 4.69
C SER A 49 -5.12 8.50 5.19
N ILE A 50 -4.70 8.33 6.44
CA ILE A 50 -3.45 8.93 6.95
C ILE A 50 -2.27 8.24 6.27
N VAL A 51 -1.35 9.05 5.74
CA VAL A 51 -0.16 8.58 5.03
C VAL A 51 1.10 8.96 5.80
N HIS A 52 1.95 7.98 6.09
CA HIS A 52 3.33 8.20 6.50
C HIS A 52 4.23 8.09 5.27
N LEU A 53 4.97 9.16 5.01
CA LEU A 53 6.03 9.20 4.00
C LEU A 53 7.38 9.14 4.73
N ILE A 54 8.12 8.06 4.51
CA ILE A 54 9.40 7.84 5.16
C ILE A 54 10.46 7.87 4.06
N PRO A 55 11.35 8.87 4.03
CA PRO A 55 12.45 8.88 3.07
C PRO A 55 13.38 7.70 3.37
N VAL A 56 13.77 6.97 2.33
CA VAL A 56 14.69 5.83 2.41
C VAL A 56 15.74 5.94 1.30
N HIS A 57 16.86 5.27 1.52
CA HIS A 57 17.93 5.10 0.55
C HIS A 57 17.96 3.63 0.09
N THR A 58 18.15 3.39 -1.21
CA THR A 58 18.32 2.04 -1.77
C THR A 58 19.59 1.89 -2.58
#